data_AF-A0A3D5EPT9-F1
#
_entry.id   AF-A0A3D5EPT9-F1
#
_cell.length_a   1.000
_cell.length_b   1.000
_cell.length_c   1.000
_cell.angle_alpha   90.00
_cell.angle_beta   90.00
_cell.angle_gamma   90.00
#
_symmetry.space_group_name_H-M   'P 1'
#
loop_
_entity.id
_entity.type
_entity.pdbx_description
1 polymer ?
#
loop_
_entity_poly.entity_id
_entity_poly.type
_entity_poly.pdbx_seq_one_letter_code
_entity_poly.pdbx_strand_id
1 'polypeptide(L)'
;MITQNPHTHKDWQLWLDELSAPLNGLVCGEDLKYDETFRVLKASSSGVGEVDFKDMFIQATDLLQNQSKDLRLVSYLSLAATSEFGVVGLTYSLKLFNQLLSQFSEQVHPLKARMRCAVNTWFLQQQERLKGIAQTQAASPEQWAELEAVLAEYNQSSVPVLDAESGP
;
A
#
# COMPACT_ATOMS: atom_id res chain seq x y z
N MET A 1 17.48 11.03 -16.34
CA MET A 1 16.59 9.93 -15.92
C MET A 1 15.16 10.42 -16.11
N ILE A 2 14.34 9.73 -16.88
CA ILE A 2 12.94 10.12 -17.09
C ILE A 2 12.21 9.73 -15.81
N THR A 3 11.95 10.69 -14.93
CA THR A 3 11.01 10.52 -13.83
C THR A 3 9.64 10.27 -14.46
N GLN A 4 9.16 9.01 -14.41
CA GLN A 4 7.81 8.71 -14.85
C GLN A 4 6.85 9.50 -13.97
N ASN A 5 5.98 10.28 -14.61
CA ASN A 5 4.95 11.03 -13.89
C ASN A 5 4.01 10.00 -13.24
N PRO A 6 3.66 10.12 -11.96
CA PRO A 6 3.11 9.01 -11.19
C PRO A 6 1.61 8.76 -11.40
N HIS A 7 1.16 8.93 -12.64
CA HIS A 7 -0.19 8.72 -13.19
C HIS A 7 -1.32 9.57 -12.60
N THR A 8 -1.37 9.74 -11.29
CA THR A 8 -2.50 10.36 -10.56
C THR A 8 -2.13 11.66 -9.87
N HIS A 9 -0.84 11.96 -9.72
CA HIS A 9 -0.35 13.09 -8.93
C HIS A 9 0.89 13.76 -9.54
N LYS A 10 1.27 14.93 -9.00
CA LYS A 10 2.44 15.71 -9.45
C LYS A 10 3.68 15.48 -8.59
N ASP A 11 3.48 15.14 -7.32
CA ASP A 11 4.51 14.96 -6.30
C ASP A 11 4.07 13.85 -5.33
N TRP A 12 4.97 12.93 -5.00
CA TRP A 12 4.71 11.81 -4.11
C TRP A 12 4.31 12.22 -2.70
N GLN A 13 4.81 13.35 -2.20
CA GLN A 13 4.40 13.89 -0.91
C GLN A 13 2.94 14.37 -0.97
N LEU A 14 2.56 15.07 -2.04
CA LEU A 14 1.16 15.47 -2.24
C LEU A 14 0.25 14.24 -2.32
N TRP A 15 0.66 13.19 -3.03
CA TRP A 15 -0.08 11.93 -3.08
C TRP A 15 -0.24 11.27 -1.71
N LEU A 16 0.84 11.23 -0.92
CA LEU A 16 0.79 10.70 0.44
C LEU A 16 -0.17 11.52 1.32
N ASP A 17 -0.06 12.85 1.26
CA ASP A 17 -0.90 13.78 2.03
C ASP A 17 -2.39 13.60 1.67
N GLU A 18 -2.71 13.52 0.37
CA GLU A 18 -4.08 13.33 -0.12
C GLU A 18 -4.66 11.96 0.27
N LEU A 19 -3.89 10.88 0.15
CA LEU A 19 -4.38 9.53 0.44
C LEU A 19 -4.47 9.23 1.93
N SER A 20 -3.65 9.90 2.75
CA SER A 20 -3.69 9.81 4.21
C SER A 20 -4.71 10.75 4.87
N ALA A 21 -5.23 11.74 4.14
CA ALA A 21 -6.28 12.61 4.63
C ALA A 21 -7.57 11.83 4.96
N PRO A 22 -8.30 12.20 6.03
CA PRO A 22 -9.57 11.56 6.36
C PRO A 22 -10.59 11.75 5.22
N LEU A 23 -11.45 10.75 5.02
CA LEU A 23 -12.55 10.87 4.06
C LEU A 23 -13.67 11.76 4.61
N ASN A 24 -14.48 12.30 3.70
CA ASN A 24 -15.69 13.04 4.08
C ASN A 24 -16.73 12.08 4.67
N GLY A 25 -17.24 12.37 5.86
CA GLY A 25 -18.18 11.51 6.58
C GLY A 25 -17.46 10.52 7.49
N LEU A 26 -17.50 9.23 7.16
CA LEU A 26 -16.73 8.21 7.90
C LEU A 26 -15.25 8.41 7.61
N VAL A 27 -14.44 8.63 8.66
CA VAL A 27 -13.00 8.95 8.57
C VAL A 27 -12.23 7.98 7.65
N CYS A 28 -12.52 6.67 7.77
CA CYS A 28 -11.92 5.61 6.95
C CYS A 28 -12.85 5.03 5.89
N GLY A 29 -14.05 5.58 5.73
CA GLY A 29 -15.02 5.09 4.75
C GLY A 29 -15.50 3.66 5.00
N GLU A 30 -16.01 3.03 3.95
CA GLU A 30 -16.66 1.72 4.01
C GLU A 30 -15.67 0.54 3.81
N ASP A 31 -16.02 -0.65 4.29
CA ASP A 31 -15.28 -1.88 3.97
C ASP A 31 -15.63 -2.36 2.55
N LEU A 32 -14.69 -2.22 1.62
CA LEU A 32 -14.89 -2.53 0.20
C LEU A 32 -14.77 -4.02 -0.18
N LYS A 33 -14.82 -4.95 0.78
CA LYS A 33 -14.69 -6.41 0.49
C LYS A 33 -15.62 -6.97 -0.61
N TYR A 34 -16.75 -6.31 -0.90
CA TYR A 34 -17.70 -6.73 -1.93
C TYR A 34 -17.72 -5.80 -3.15
N ASP A 35 -16.95 -4.72 -3.12
CA ASP A 35 -16.77 -3.84 -4.27
C ASP A 35 -16.09 -4.59 -5.42
N GLU A 36 -16.53 -4.31 -6.64
CA GLU A 36 -16.05 -5.03 -7.82
C GLU A 36 -14.62 -4.63 -8.17
N THR A 37 -14.29 -3.33 -8.11
CA THR A 37 -12.92 -2.83 -8.34
C THR A 37 -11.97 -3.41 -7.30
N PHE A 38 -12.36 -3.45 -6.02
CA PHE A 38 -11.57 -4.10 -4.97
C PHE A 38 -11.27 -5.57 -5.29
N ARG A 39 -12.25 -6.34 -5.78
CA ARG A 39 -12.08 -7.75 -6.13
C ARG A 39 -11.14 -7.94 -7.32
N VAL A 40 -11.25 -7.09 -8.34
CA VAL A 40 -10.34 -7.08 -9.49
C VAL A 40 -8.91 -6.79 -9.03
N LEU A 41 -8.71 -5.73 -8.22
CA LEU A 41 -7.38 -5.39 -7.67
C LEU A 41 -6.77 -6.54 -6.86
N LYS A 42 -7.58 -7.19 -6.02
CA LYS A 42 -7.15 -8.37 -5.26
C LYS A 42 -6.71 -9.51 -6.19
N ALA A 43 -7.48 -9.82 -7.22
CA ALA A 43 -7.15 -10.88 -8.17
C ALA A 43 -5.84 -10.58 -8.92
N SER A 44 -5.70 -9.36 -9.46
CA SER A 44 -4.50 -8.90 -10.14
C SER A 44 -3.26 -8.96 -9.24
N SER A 45 -3.41 -8.59 -7.96
CA SER A 45 -2.29 -8.65 -7.00
C SER A 45 -1.75 -10.08 -6.79
N SER A 46 -2.60 -11.09 -6.98
CA SER A 46 -2.27 -12.51 -6.75
C SER A 46 -1.51 -13.15 -7.91
N GLY A 47 -1.20 -12.41 -8.99
CA GLY A 47 -0.46 -12.94 -10.14
C GLY A 47 -1.29 -13.80 -11.09
N VAL A 48 -2.62 -13.67 -11.04
CA VAL A 48 -3.53 -14.35 -11.96
C VAL A 48 -3.68 -13.50 -13.22
N GLY A 49 -3.11 -13.95 -14.34
CA GLY A 49 -3.20 -13.27 -15.64
C GLY A 49 -2.17 -12.17 -15.87
N GLU A 50 -2.26 -11.52 -17.02
CA GLU A 50 -1.49 -10.31 -17.32
C GLU A 50 -2.06 -9.15 -16.49
N VAL A 51 -1.18 -8.39 -15.83
CA VAL A 51 -1.56 -7.31 -14.93
C VAL A 51 -1.15 -5.98 -15.53
N ASP A 52 -2.12 -5.09 -15.75
CA ASP A 52 -1.87 -3.69 -16.03
C ASP A 52 -1.60 -2.96 -14.71
N PHE A 53 -0.32 -2.80 -14.36
CA PHE A 53 0.08 -2.16 -13.11
C PHE A 53 -0.23 -0.66 -13.08
N LYS A 54 -0.31 0.00 -14.23
CA LYS A 54 -0.73 1.40 -14.31
C LYS A 54 -2.20 1.55 -13.95
N ASP A 55 -3.09 0.75 -14.55
CA ASP A 55 -4.51 0.76 -14.22
C ASP A 55 -4.73 0.37 -12.75
N MET A 56 -4.05 -0.69 -12.29
CA MET A 56 -4.09 -1.11 -10.89
C MET A 56 -3.69 0.02 -9.92
N PHE A 57 -2.65 0.79 -10.24
CA PHE A 57 -2.22 1.94 -9.45
C PHE A 57 -3.28 3.05 -9.41
N ILE A 58 -3.85 3.40 -10.57
CA ILE A 58 -4.88 4.44 -10.69
C ILE A 58 -6.13 4.07 -9.90
N GLN A 59 -6.65 2.85 -10.10
CA GLN A 59 -7.87 2.36 -9.45
C GLN A 59 -7.70 2.25 -7.94
N ALA A 60 -6.58 1.70 -7.47
CA ALA A 60 -6.32 1.60 -6.03
C ALA A 60 -6.15 2.97 -5.38
N THR A 61 -5.51 3.93 -6.07
CA THR A 61 -5.41 5.33 -5.62
C THR A 61 -6.79 5.96 -5.49
N ASP A 62 -7.66 5.80 -6.50
CA ASP A 62 -9.01 6.36 -6.49
C ASP A 62 -9.86 5.82 -5.32
N LEU A 63 -9.85 4.51 -5.09
CA LEU A 63 -10.56 3.90 -3.96
C LEU A 63 -10.04 4.42 -2.61
N LEU A 64 -8.72 4.55 -2.46
CA LEU A 64 -8.09 5.05 -1.24
C LEU A 64 -8.39 6.54 -0.99
N GLN A 65 -8.43 7.33 -2.05
CA GLN A 65 -8.69 8.77 -1.97
C GLN A 65 -10.16 9.08 -1.69
N ASN A 66 -11.09 8.28 -2.24
CA ASN A 66 -12.50 8.66 -2.30
C ASN A 66 -13.45 7.79 -1.49
N GLN A 67 -13.09 6.52 -1.18
CA GLN A 67 -14.07 5.55 -0.68
C GLN A 67 -13.66 4.81 0.59
N SER A 68 -12.39 4.40 0.73
CA SER A 68 -11.98 3.55 1.85
C SER A 68 -10.51 3.70 2.20
N LYS A 69 -10.21 3.90 3.48
CA LYS A 69 -8.86 3.71 4.01
C LYS A 69 -8.71 2.24 4.40
N ASP A 70 -8.01 1.49 3.56
CA ASP A 70 -7.92 0.03 3.67
C ASP A 70 -6.50 -0.47 3.41
N LEU A 71 -5.92 -1.12 4.40
CA LEU A 71 -4.56 -1.68 4.33
C LEU A 71 -4.43 -2.79 3.28
N ARG A 72 -5.52 -3.47 2.93
CA ARG A 72 -5.53 -4.43 1.80
C ARG A 72 -5.35 -3.71 0.48
N LEU A 73 -6.04 -2.57 0.28
CA LEU A 73 -5.85 -1.74 -0.91
C LEU A 73 -4.44 -1.17 -0.98
N VAL A 74 -3.89 -0.69 0.14
CA VAL A 74 -2.50 -0.21 0.20
C VAL A 74 -1.51 -1.33 -0.15
N SER A 75 -1.80 -2.58 0.25
CA SER A 75 -0.97 -3.74 -0.12
C SER A 75 -0.97 -3.98 -1.64
N TYR A 76 -2.14 -3.98 -2.26
CA TYR A 76 -2.27 -4.14 -3.72
C TYR A 76 -1.62 -2.98 -4.47
N LEU A 77 -1.88 -1.75 -4.02
CA LEU A 77 -1.25 -0.54 -4.51
C LEU A 77 0.28 -0.61 -4.40
N SER A 78 0.84 -1.17 -3.33
CA SER A 78 2.29 -1.30 -3.14
C SER A 78 2.94 -2.11 -4.26
N LEU A 79 2.29 -3.19 -4.69
CA LEU A 79 2.77 -3.98 -5.83
C LEU A 79 2.73 -3.17 -7.13
N ALA A 80 1.62 -2.47 -7.40
CA ALA A 80 1.48 -1.62 -8.58
C ALA A 80 2.49 -0.46 -8.60
N ALA A 81 2.62 0.24 -7.48
CA ALA A 81 3.56 1.35 -7.31
C ALA A 81 5.02 0.90 -7.46
N THR A 82 5.39 -0.26 -6.90
CA THR A 82 6.73 -0.83 -7.07
C THR A 82 6.99 -1.20 -8.54
N SER A 83 5.98 -1.73 -9.23
CA SER A 83 6.11 -2.15 -10.63
C SER A 83 6.28 -0.95 -11.57
N GLU A 84 5.55 0.14 -11.33
CA GLU A 84 5.60 1.33 -12.15
C GLU A 84 6.78 2.25 -11.80
N PHE A 85 7.13 2.35 -10.52
CA PHE A 85 8.02 3.39 -10.00
C PHE A 85 9.20 2.89 -9.15
N GLY A 86 9.42 1.57 -9.12
CA GLY A 86 10.54 0.95 -8.43
C GLY A 86 10.56 1.25 -6.93
N VAL A 87 11.77 1.50 -6.40
CA VAL A 87 12.01 1.77 -4.98
C VAL A 87 11.16 2.93 -4.46
N VAL A 88 11.01 4.01 -5.23
CA VAL A 88 10.22 5.18 -4.81
C VAL A 88 8.76 4.81 -4.59
N GLY A 89 8.16 4.05 -5.52
CA GLY A 89 6.78 3.60 -5.39
C GLY A 89 6.56 2.73 -4.16
N LEU A 90 7.48 1.81 -3.88
CA LEU A 90 7.43 0.97 -2.68
C LEU A 90 7.57 1.80 -1.39
N THR A 91 8.50 2.76 -1.38
CA THR A 91 8.73 3.63 -0.23
C THR A 91 7.47 4.41 0.12
N TYR A 92 6.83 5.07 -0.85
CA TYR A 92 5.66 5.89 -0.57
C TYR A 92 4.42 5.07 -0.23
N SER A 93 4.24 3.88 -0.82
CA SER A 93 3.13 3.00 -0.44
C SER A 93 3.28 2.46 0.99
N LEU A 94 4.51 2.17 1.45
CA LEU A 94 4.77 1.79 2.84
C LEU A 94 4.62 2.97 3.81
N LYS A 95 5.03 4.19 3.42
CA LYS A 95 4.73 5.40 4.21
C LYS A 95 3.22 5.58 4.39
N LEU A 96 2.45 5.44 3.31
CA LEU A 96 0.99 5.50 3.38
C LEU A 96 0.43 4.44 4.32
N PHE A 97 0.96 3.21 4.26
CA PHE A 97 0.56 2.13 5.17
C PHE A 97 0.77 2.53 6.64
N ASN A 98 2.00 2.94 6.98
CA ASN A 98 2.37 3.34 8.34
C ASN A 98 1.51 4.51 8.83
N GLN A 99 1.30 5.51 7.98
CA GLN A 99 0.51 6.70 8.31
C GLN A 99 -0.97 6.37 8.54
N LEU A 100 -1.61 5.58 7.67
CA LEU A 100 -3.00 5.19 7.86
C LEU A 100 -3.19 4.33 9.12
N LEU A 101 -2.28 3.38 9.38
CA LEU A 101 -2.37 2.52 10.55
C LEU A 101 -2.11 3.29 11.85
N SER A 102 -1.13 4.20 11.86
CA SER A 102 -0.86 5.02 13.05
C SER A 102 -1.96 6.03 13.34
N GLN A 103 -2.45 6.73 12.31
CA GLN A 103 -3.44 7.80 12.45
C GLN A 103 -4.84 7.27 12.72
N PHE A 104 -5.20 6.14 12.12
CA PHE A 104 -6.56 5.60 12.15
C PHE A 104 -6.61 4.14 12.62
N SER A 105 -5.74 3.74 13.55
CA SER A 105 -5.58 2.34 13.97
C SER A 105 -6.89 1.63 14.27
N GLU A 106 -7.86 2.28 14.92
CA GLU A 106 -9.15 1.67 15.29
C GLU A 106 -10.21 1.69 14.17
N GLN A 107 -9.97 2.42 13.09
CA GLN A 107 -10.96 2.69 12.03
C GLN A 107 -10.52 2.23 10.64
N VAL A 108 -9.21 2.11 10.38
CA VAL A 108 -8.68 1.66 9.08
C VAL A 108 -9.03 0.20 8.83
N HIS A 109 -9.51 -0.10 7.62
CA HIS A 109 -9.88 -1.45 7.24
C HIS A 109 -8.63 -2.32 6.99
N PRO A 110 -8.68 -3.64 7.27
CA PRO A 110 -9.78 -4.35 7.90
C PRO A 110 -9.77 -4.17 9.43
N LEU A 111 -10.95 -4.11 10.05
CA LEU A 111 -11.06 -3.92 11.51
C LEU A 111 -10.78 -5.20 12.32
N LYS A 112 -11.02 -6.38 11.75
CA LYS A 112 -10.86 -7.65 12.45
C LYS A 112 -9.40 -8.05 12.54
N ALA A 113 -8.90 -8.36 13.73
CA ALA A 113 -7.48 -8.68 13.95
C ALA A 113 -6.97 -9.84 13.08
N ARG A 114 -7.74 -10.93 12.92
CA ARG A 114 -7.39 -12.02 11.99
C ARG A 114 -7.15 -11.54 10.56
N MET A 115 -7.92 -10.57 10.09
CA MET A 115 -7.76 -9.99 8.75
C MET A 115 -6.55 -9.06 8.68
N ARG A 116 -6.19 -8.38 9.78
CA ARG A 116 -4.96 -7.58 9.87
C ARG A 116 -3.71 -8.44 9.83
N CYS A 117 -3.68 -9.55 10.57
CA CYS A 117 -2.60 -10.54 10.48
C CYS A 117 -2.46 -11.09 9.05
N ALA A 118 -3.57 -11.28 8.32
CA ALA A 118 -3.53 -11.70 6.92
C ALA A 118 -2.90 -10.64 5.99
N VAL A 119 -3.03 -9.34 6.29
CA VAL A 119 -2.34 -8.27 5.57
C VAL A 119 -0.82 -8.37 5.78
N ASN A 120 -0.37 -8.55 7.01
CA ASN A 120 1.06 -8.74 7.31
C ASN A 120 1.61 -9.99 6.63
N THR A 121 0.88 -11.10 6.72
CA THR A 121 1.20 -12.37 6.04
C THR A 121 1.35 -12.18 4.53
N TRP A 122 0.46 -11.40 3.90
CA TRP A 122 0.57 -11.11 2.48
C TRP A 122 1.87 -10.37 2.14
N PHE A 123 2.24 -9.33 2.92
CA PHE A 123 3.51 -8.62 2.70
C PHE A 123 4.70 -9.55 2.81
N LEU A 124 4.75 -10.40 3.85
CA LEU A 124 5.79 -11.41 4.03
C LEU A 124 5.90 -12.34 2.81
N GLN A 125 4.77 -12.80 2.27
CA GLN A 125 4.74 -13.64 1.07
C GLN A 125 5.19 -12.91 -0.21
N GLN A 126 4.96 -11.59 -0.30
CA GLN A 126 5.34 -10.79 -1.46
C GLN A 126 6.76 -10.19 -1.37
N GLN A 127 7.48 -10.32 -0.25
CA GLN A 127 8.77 -9.65 -0.03
C GLN A 127 9.76 -9.88 -1.17
N GLU A 128 10.02 -11.14 -1.55
CA GLU A 128 10.99 -11.45 -2.62
C GLU A 128 10.52 -10.93 -3.98
N ARG A 129 9.21 -10.94 -4.24
CA ARG A 129 8.65 -10.38 -5.48
C ARG A 129 8.83 -8.87 -5.52
N LEU A 130 8.46 -8.15 -4.47
CA LEU A 130 8.60 -6.69 -4.37
C LEU A 130 10.06 -6.27 -4.47
N LYS A 131 10.96 -6.99 -3.76
CA LYS A 131 12.40 -6.79 -3.84
C LYS A 131 12.93 -6.99 -5.26
N GLY A 132 12.54 -8.09 -5.91
CA GLY A 132 12.94 -8.37 -7.29
C GLY A 132 12.49 -7.27 -8.25
N ILE A 133 11.23 -6.83 -8.17
CA ILE A 133 10.68 -5.75 -8.99
C ILE A 133 11.42 -4.43 -8.73
N ALA A 134 11.59 -4.05 -7.46
CA ALA A 134 12.26 -2.80 -7.07
C ALA A 134 13.69 -2.71 -7.63
N GLN A 135 14.39 -3.84 -7.75
CA GLN A 135 15.74 -3.92 -8.30
C GLN A 135 15.81 -3.85 -9.84
N THR A 136 14.68 -4.00 -10.55
CA THR A 136 14.66 -3.90 -12.02
C THR A 136 14.81 -2.47 -12.53
N GLN A 137 14.54 -1.48 -11.66
CA GLN A 137 14.67 -0.07 -11.96
C GLN A 137 15.88 0.52 -11.23
N ALA A 138 16.56 1.47 -11.85
CA ALA A 138 17.69 2.15 -11.22
C ALA A 138 17.20 2.99 -10.03
N ALA A 139 17.84 2.83 -8.88
CA ALA A 139 17.58 3.60 -7.68
C ALA A 139 18.90 4.09 -7.05
N SER A 140 18.89 5.30 -6.49
CA SER A 140 20.05 5.88 -5.82
C SER A 140 20.25 5.30 -4.42
N PRO A 141 21.46 5.39 -3.84
CA PRO A 141 21.70 4.99 -2.45
C PRO A 141 20.75 5.66 -1.44
N GLU A 142 20.40 6.92 -1.67
CA GLU A 142 19.48 7.68 -0.82
C GLU A 142 18.06 7.10 -0.87
N GLN A 143 17.60 6.69 -2.04
CA GLN A 143 16.28 6.05 -2.19
C GLN A 143 16.21 4.70 -1.47
N TRP A 144 17.30 3.92 -1.50
CA TRP A 144 17.40 2.68 -0.73
C TRP A 144 17.44 2.94 0.78
N ALA A 145 18.24 3.91 1.23
CA ALA A 145 18.30 4.28 2.64
C ALA A 145 16.94 4.78 3.18
N GLU A 146 16.18 5.49 2.36
CA GLU A 146 14.82 5.92 2.70
C GLU A 146 13.86 4.73 2.84
N LEU A 147 13.90 3.78 1.89
CA LEU A 147 13.11 2.55 1.98
C LEU A 147 13.45 1.76 3.26
N GLU A 148 14.73 1.63 3.59
CA GLU A 148 15.19 0.96 4.81
C GLU A 148 14.63 1.62 6.08
N ALA A 149 14.62 2.95 6.14
CA ALA A 149 14.05 3.69 7.26
C ALA A 149 12.53 3.46 7.40
N VAL A 150 11.79 3.47 6.29
CA VAL A 150 10.34 3.22 6.29
C VAL A 150 10.02 1.77 6.67
N LEU A 151 10.84 0.80 6.23
CA LEU A 151 10.71 -0.60 6.64
C LEU A 151 11.01 -0.80 8.13
N ALA A 152 12.00 -0.08 8.68
CA ALA A 152 12.28 -0.10 10.10
C ALA A 152 11.07 0.40 10.92
N GLU A 153 10.43 1.49 10.49
CA GLU A 153 9.18 1.99 11.09
C GLU A 153 8.04 0.96 10.97
N TYR A 154 7.85 0.36 9.78
CA TYR A 154 6.83 -0.69 9.59
C TYR A 154 7.03 -1.84 10.59
N ASN A 155 8.26 -2.32 10.74
CA ASN A 155 8.58 -3.40 11.67
C ASN A 155 8.40 -3.01 13.14
N GLN A 156 8.74 -1.77 13.50
CA GLN A 156 8.68 -1.30 14.90
C GLN A 156 7.26 -0.94 15.34
N SER A 157 6.44 -0.38 14.44
CA SER A 157 5.16 0.24 14.78
C SER A 157 3.96 -0.45 14.14
N SER A 158 4.06 -0.87 12.88
CA SER A 158 2.92 -1.46 12.15
C SER A 158 2.75 -2.95 12.47
N VAL A 159 3.82 -3.74 12.45
CA VAL A 159 3.77 -5.19 12.70
C VAL A 159 3.13 -5.55 14.05
N PRO A 160 3.49 -4.91 15.20
CA PRO A 160 2.87 -5.25 16.48
C PRO A 160 1.35 -5.02 16.51
N VAL A 161 0.86 -4.02 15.75
CA VAL A 161 -0.59 -3.74 15.65
C VAL A 161 -1.28 -4.74 14.74
N LEU A 162 -0.64 -5.14 13.63
CA LEU A 162 -1.18 -6.15 12.72
C LEU A 162 -1.26 -7.53 13.36
N ASP A 163 -0.29 -7.84 14.23
CA ASP A 163 -0.16 -9.13 14.91
C ASP A 163 -0.69 -9.13 16.35
N ALA A 164 -1.39 -8.07 16.77
CA ALA A 164 -1.83 -7.88 18.17
C ALA A 164 -2.72 -9.00 18.72
N GLU A 165 -3.39 -9.76 17.85
CA GLU A 165 -4.15 -10.97 18.24
C GLU A 165 -3.66 -12.25 17.54
N SER A 166 -2.39 -12.30 17.11
CA SER A 166 -1.73 -13.51 16.59
C SER A 166 -1.41 -14.52 17.71
N GLY A 167 -2.27 -14.61 18.73
CA GLY A 167 -2.15 -15.60 19.79
C GLY A 167 -2.14 -17.03 19.25
N PRO A 168 -1.52 -17.98 19.98
CA PRO A 168 -1.40 -19.38 19.56
C PRO A 168 -2.75 -20.07 19.32
#